data_AF-A0A292RRB0-F1
#
_entry.id   AF-A0A292RRB0-F1
#
_cell.length_a   1.000
_cell.length_b   1.000
_cell.length_c   1.000
_cell.angle_alpha   90.00
_cell.angle_beta   90.00
_cell.angle_gamma   90.00
#
_symmetry.space_group_name_H-M   'P 1'
#
loop_
_entity.id
_entity.type
_entity.pdbx_description
1 polymer ?
#
loop_
_entity_poly.entity_id
_entity_poly.type
_entity_poly.pdbx_seq_one_letter_code
_entity_poly.pdbx_strand_id
1 'polypeptide(L)'
;MKNISEIQNIIKNEERLCIFIDYNTLAENLERMYASDARESRGLRIVRNFLNCPFLQIYVIVKKNTPKKAVNYVKTKFPEINIIHYEKETFEQLCSEIDSNYEFLYVGNNEDVINMDRFQNGYTISLSYSLKQTCKTVHFQLSIEELAELLLETNNICL
;
A
#
# COMPACT_ATOMS: atom_id res chain seq x y z
N MET A 1 -16.07 -1.98 14.87
CA MET A 1 -14.89 -2.67 14.28
C MET A 1 -14.78 -2.17 12.86
N LYS A 2 -13.57 -1.86 12.39
CA LYS A 2 -13.37 -1.40 11.00
C LYS A 2 -13.70 -2.53 10.03
N ASN A 3 -14.24 -2.19 8.87
CA ASN A 3 -14.60 -3.14 7.82
C ASN A 3 -13.83 -2.82 6.55
N ILE A 4 -13.36 -3.85 5.85
CA ILE A 4 -12.60 -3.69 4.61
C ILE A 4 -13.41 -2.98 3.52
N SER A 5 -14.76 -3.10 3.55
CA SER A 5 -15.66 -2.35 2.67
C SER A 5 -15.63 -0.84 2.91
N GLU A 6 -15.18 -0.37 4.07
CA GLU A 6 -14.99 1.06 4.34
C GLU A 6 -13.84 1.63 3.51
N ILE A 7 -12.77 0.85 3.30
CA ILE A 7 -11.67 1.25 2.40
C ILE A 7 -12.21 1.42 0.97
N GLN A 8 -13.03 0.47 0.51
CA GLN A 8 -13.68 0.56 -0.82
C GLN A 8 -14.59 1.79 -0.92
N ASN A 9 -15.33 2.13 0.15
CA ASN A 9 -16.18 3.31 0.21
C ASN A 9 -15.36 4.61 0.13
N ILE A 10 -14.27 4.71 0.89
CA ILE A 10 -13.39 5.88 0.87
C ILE A 10 -12.83 6.10 -0.53
N ILE A 11 -12.42 5.03 -1.21
CA ILE A 11 -11.91 5.11 -2.58
C ILE A 11 -13.00 5.53 -3.55
N LYS A 12 -14.21 4.97 -3.42
CA LYS A 12 -15.32 5.22 -4.36
C LYS A 12 -15.95 6.61 -4.23
N ASN A 13 -16.25 7.00 -3.00
CA ASN A 13 -17.19 8.08 -2.72
C ASN A 13 -16.52 9.30 -2.08
N GLU A 14 -15.37 9.11 -1.44
CA GLU A 14 -14.69 10.17 -0.69
C GLU A 14 -13.40 10.64 -1.36
N GLU A 15 -12.82 9.82 -2.25
CA GLU A 15 -11.64 10.14 -3.07
C GLU A 15 -10.49 10.74 -2.26
N ARG A 16 -10.26 10.22 -1.05
CA ARG A 16 -9.31 10.79 -0.08
C ARG A 16 -8.42 9.76 0.59
N LEU A 17 -7.92 8.77 -0.17
CA LEU A 17 -7.07 7.71 0.39
C LEU A 17 -5.59 7.94 0.08
N CYS A 18 -4.77 7.91 1.12
CA CYS A 18 -3.31 7.90 1.03
C CYS A 18 -2.78 6.53 1.49
N ILE A 19 -2.10 5.84 0.57
CA ILE A 19 -1.65 4.46 0.78
C ILE A 19 -0.13 4.44 0.97
N PHE A 20 0.31 3.75 2.00
CA PHE A 20 1.71 3.49 2.32
C PHE A 20 1.96 2.00 2.27
N ILE A 21 2.92 1.55 1.46
CA ILE A 21 3.21 0.14 1.24
C ILE A 21 4.68 -0.15 1.54
N ASP A 22 4.96 -1.13 2.39
CA ASP A 22 6.32 -1.63 2.57
C ASP A 22 6.87 -2.20 1.26
N TYR A 23 8.07 -1.82 0.87
CA TYR A 23 8.71 -2.30 -0.36
C TYR A 23 8.81 -3.83 -0.42
N ASN A 24 9.17 -4.49 0.68
CA ASN A 24 9.29 -5.96 0.67
C ASN A 24 7.95 -6.61 0.39
N THR A 25 6.90 -6.09 1.02
CA THR A 25 5.51 -6.49 0.78
C THR A 25 5.13 -6.27 -0.68
N LEU A 26 5.45 -5.12 -1.26
CA LEU A 26 5.18 -4.86 -2.67
C LEU A 26 5.99 -5.81 -3.59
N ALA A 27 7.31 -5.92 -3.38
CA ALA A 27 8.22 -6.65 -4.25
C ALA A 27 7.93 -8.15 -4.29
N GLU A 28 7.71 -8.78 -3.11
CA GLU A 28 7.33 -10.20 -3.02
C GLU A 28 6.03 -10.49 -3.79
N ASN A 29 5.10 -9.53 -3.78
CA ASN A 29 3.80 -9.66 -4.45
C ASN A 29 3.87 -9.38 -5.93
N LEU A 30 4.66 -8.38 -6.32
CA LEU A 30 4.95 -8.08 -7.71
C LEU A 30 5.57 -9.29 -8.41
N GLU A 31 6.63 -9.88 -7.83
CA GLU A 31 7.27 -11.07 -8.42
C GLU A 31 6.28 -12.21 -8.70
N ARG A 32 5.32 -12.44 -7.79
CA ARG A 32 4.25 -13.44 -7.98
C ARG A 32 3.26 -13.07 -9.10
N MET A 33 2.90 -11.79 -9.20
CA MET A 33 2.00 -11.29 -10.26
C MET A 33 2.63 -11.32 -11.67
N TYR A 34 3.97 -11.41 -11.75
CA TYR A 34 4.75 -11.33 -12.99
C TYR A 34 5.32 -12.66 -13.49
N ALA A 35 5.14 -13.78 -12.78
CA ALA A 35 5.77 -15.05 -13.12
C ALA A 35 5.32 -15.72 -14.45
N SER A 36 4.53 -15.03 -15.30
CA SER A 36 4.08 -15.54 -16.61
C SER A 36 4.51 -14.59 -17.74
N ASP A 37 5.58 -14.97 -18.45
CA ASP A 37 6.38 -14.15 -19.38
C ASP A 37 5.78 -13.89 -20.78
N ALA A 38 4.48 -14.06 -21.01
CA ALA A 38 3.93 -13.95 -22.39
C ALA A 38 2.94 -12.80 -22.62
N ARG A 39 2.30 -12.25 -21.58
CA ARG A 39 1.32 -11.14 -21.69
C ARG A 39 1.35 -10.31 -20.41
N GLU A 40 1.13 -9.00 -20.52
CA GLU A 40 0.82 -8.17 -19.36
C GLU A 40 -0.35 -8.84 -18.62
N SER A 41 -0.11 -9.33 -17.41
CA SER A 41 -1.13 -10.06 -16.67
C SER A 41 -2.31 -9.12 -16.42
N ARG A 42 -3.55 -9.64 -16.46
CA ARG A 42 -4.75 -8.86 -16.12
C ARG A 42 -4.59 -8.13 -14.79
N GLY A 43 -3.93 -8.78 -13.83
CA GLY A 43 -3.57 -8.20 -12.54
C GLY A 43 -2.68 -6.95 -12.66
N LEU A 44 -1.67 -6.96 -13.54
CA LEU A 44 -0.83 -5.77 -13.74
C LEU A 44 -1.65 -4.58 -14.27
N ARG A 45 -2.48 -4.80 -15.29
CA ARG A 45 -3.30 -3.72 -15.86
C ARG A 45 -4.23 -3.11 -14.82
N ILE A 46 -4.80 -3.94 -13.97
CA ILE A 46 -5.71 -3.50 -12.91
C ILE A 46 -4.94 -2.70 -11.85
N VAL A 47 -3.80 -3.19 -11.40
CA VAL A 47 -2.95 -2.41 -10.48
C VAL A 47 -2.56 -1.09 -11.11
N ARG A 48 -2.14 -1.04 -12.38
CA ARG A 48 -1.78 0.22 -13.05
C ARG A 48 -2.95 1.18 -13.16
N ASN A 49 -4.14 0.72 -13.51
CA ASN A 49 -5.33 1.56 -13.55
C ASN A 49 -5.66 2.14 -12.18
N PHE A 50 -5.60 1.30 -11.14
CA PHE A 50 -5.75 1.73 -9.75
C PHE A 50 -4.71 2.80 -9.40
N LEU A 51 -3.43 2.57 -9.66
CA LEU A 51 -2.35 3.54 -9.39
C LEU A 51 -2.48 4.86 -10.17
N ASN A 52 -3.24 4.88 -11.28
CA ASN A 52 -3.46 6.08 -12.10
C ASN A 52 -4.69 6.90 -11.66
N CYS A 53 -5.40 6.51 -10.60
CA CYS A 53 -6.52 7.29 -10.09
C CYS A 53 -6.02 8.65 -9.53
N PRO A 54 -6.51 9.81 -10.01
CA PRO A 54 -5.93 11.12 -9.68
C PRO A 54 -5.93 11.48 -8.20
N PHE A 55 -6.86 10.90 -7.44
CA PHE A 55 -7.03 11.17 -6.02
C PHE A 55 -6.22 10.24 -5.11
N LEU A 56 -5.61 9.19 -5.66
CA LEU A 56 -4.80 8.26 -4.87
C LEU A 56 -3.37 8.77 -4.73
N GLN A 57 -2.93 8.91 -3.49
CA GLN A 57 -1.53 9.11 -3.16
C GLN A 57 -0.93 7.80 -2.69
N ILE A 58 0.11 7.31 -3.38
CA ILE A 58 0.70 6.01 -3.07
C ILE A 58 2.19 6.16 -2.83
N TYR A 59 2.61 5.78 -1.63
CA TYR A 59 3.98 5.82 -1.17
C TYR A 59 4.50 4.41 -0.93
N VAL A 60 5.65 4.08 -1.50
CA VAL A 60 6.37 2.84 -1.27
C VAL A 60 7.55 3.11 -0.35
N ILE A 61 7.49 2.50 0.83
CA ILE A 61 8.46 2.66 1.91
C ILE A 61 9.60 1.66 1.69
N VAL A 62 10.78 2.16 1.32
CA VAL A 62 11.98 1.34 1.15
C VAL A 62 12.89 1.47 2.37
N LYS A 63 13.49 0.35 2.80
CA LYS A 63 14.49 0.37 3.87
C LYS A 63 15.81 0.97 3.34
N LYS A 64 16.64 1.51 4.24
CA LYS A 64 17.95 2.09 3.89
C LYS A 64 18.84 1.16 3.07
N ASN A 65 18.75 -0.15 3.33
CA ASN A 65 19.60 -1.16 2.69
C ASN A 65 18.96 -1.81 1.45
N THR A 66 17.78 -1.35 1.00
CA THR A 66 17.14 -1.90 -0.20
C THR A 66 18.00 -1.59 -1.44
N PRO A 67 18.34 -2.60 -2.27
CA PRO A 67 19.22 -2.39 -3.43
C PRO A 67 18.62 -1.40 -4.45
N LYS A 68 19.41 -0.42 -4.90
CA LYS A 68 18.98 0.58 -5.90
C LYS A 68 18.41 -0.05 -7.18
N LYS A 69 18.99 -1.17 -7.63
CA LYS A 69 18.51 -1.90 -8.82
C LYS A 69 17.06 -2.38 -8.64
N ALA A 70 16.71 -2.84 -7.45
CA ALA A 70 15.38 -3.37 -7.15
C ALA A 70 14.36 -2.23 -7.04
N VAL A 71 14.74 -1.12 -6.39
CA VAL A 71 13.95 0.13 -6.37
C VAL A 71 13.68 0.66 -7.79
N ASN A 72 14.72 0.72 -8.63
CA ASN A 72 14.59 1.18 -10.02
C ASN A 72 13.69 0.27 -10.86
N TYR A 73 13.71 -1.04 -10.61
CA TYR A 73 12.82 -1.98 -11.29
C TYR A 73 11.35 -1.65 -11.02
N VAL A 74 10.98 -1.48 -9.74
CA VAL A 74 9.60 -1.12 -9.37
C VAL A 74 9.22 0.24 -9.97
N LYS A 75 10.08 1.25 -9.87
CA LYS A 75 9.82 2.59 -10.44
C LYS A 75 9.62 2.57 -11.96
N THR A 76 10.33 1.69 -12.67
CA THR A 76 10.17 1.53 -14.13
C THR A 76 8.82 0.92 -14.48
N LYS A 77 8.30 0.03 -13.64
CA LYS A 77 7.02 -0.65 -13.85
C LYS A 77 5.82 0.19 -13.42
N PHE A 78 6.01 0.99 -12.38
CA PHE A 78 5.00 1.84 -11.77
C PHE A 78 5.58 3.24 -11.57
N PRO A 79 5.67 4.05 -12.65
CA PRO A 79 6.17 5.42 -12.54
C PRO A 79 5.28 6.32 -11.66
N GLU A 80 4.05 5.92 -11.39
CA GLU A 80 3.04 6.68 -10.64
C GLU A 80 3.27 6.65 -9.12
N ILE A 81 4.04 5.69 -8.60
CA ILE A 81 4.28 5.55 -7.16
C ILE A 81 5.39 6.50 -6.68
N ASN A 82 5.21 7.04 -5.48
CA ASN A 82 6.25 7.79 -4.78
C ASN A 82 7.11 6.84 -3.96
N ILE A 83 8.42 6.81 -4.19
CA ILE A 83 9.34 5.98 -3.39
C ILE A 83 9.96 6.84 -2.30
N ILE A 84 9.84 6.39 -1.05
CA ILE A 84 10.38 7.08 0.13
C ILE A 84 11.29 6.15 0.92
N HIS A 85 12.48 6.63 1.26
CA HIS A 85 13.37 5.90 2.16
C HIS A 85 12.89 6.10 3.60
N TYR A 86 12.63 5.00 4.30
CA TYR A 86 12.21 5.07 5.69
C TYR A 86 13.32 5.62 6.57
N GLU A 87 13.07 6.82 7.07
CA GLU A 87 13.81 7.51 8.12
C GLU A 87 12.72 8.16 8.96
N LYS A 88 12.73 7.90 10.27
CA LYS A 88 11.54 8.11 11.12
C LYS A 88 11.09 9.57 11.11
N GLU A 89 12.02 10.50 11.28
CA GLU A 89 11.70 11.93 11.36
C GLU A 89 11.15 12.44 10.02
N THR A 90 11.82 12.11 8.91
CA THR A 90 11.36 12.46 7.56
C THR A 90 9.97 11.85 7.25
N PHE A 91 9.72 10.61 7.68
CA PHE A 91 8.44 9.94 7.45
C PHE A 91 7.29 10.56 8.25
N GLU A 92 7.53 10.87 9.52
CA GLU A 92 6.56 11.57 10.39
C GLU A 92 6.25 12.97 9.85
N GLN A 93 7.26 13.68 9.34
CA GLN A 93 7.08 14.97 8.69
C GLN A 93 6.21 14.86 7.44
N LEU A 94 6.51 13.91 6.53
CA LEU A 94 5.68 13.65 5.34
C LEU A 94 4.22 13.37 5.72
N CYS A 95 3.99 12.53 6.72
CA CYS A 95 2.66 12.21 7.20
C CYS A 95 1.91 13.43 7.77
N SER A 96 2.65 14.43 8.27
CA SER A 96 2.10 15.66 8.83
C SER A 96 1.77 16.69 7.75
N GLU A 97 2.47 16.66 6.62
CA GLU A 97 2.29 17.56 5.47
C GLU A 97 1.12 17.13 4.57
N ILE A 98 0.76 15.85 4.57
CA ILE A 98 -0.42 15.35 3.85
C ILE A 98 -1.69 15.93 4.49
N ASP A 99 -2.58 16.44 3.64
CA ASP A 99 -3.84 17.06 4.06
C ASP A 99 -4.61 16.13 5.02
N SER A 100 -5.05 16.70 6.15
CA SER A 100 -5.84 16.02 7.17
C SER A 100 -7.13 15.37 6.66
N ASN A 101 -7.60 15.78 5.48
CA ASN A 101 -8.77 15.19 4.83
C ASN A 101 -8.49 13.77 4.30
N TYR A 102 -7.22 13.39 4.11
CA TYR A 102 -6.87 12.04 3.67
C TYR A 102 -6.95 11.03 4.81
N GLU A 103 -7.56 9.89 4.49
CA GLU A 103 -7.48 8.68 5.28
C GLU A 103 -6.21 7.91 4.93
N PHE A 104 -5.53 7.39 5.96
CA PHE A 104 -4.24 6.73 5.78
C PHE A 104 -4.44 5.23 5.80
N LEU A 105 -3.93 4.54 4.78
CA LEU A 105 -3.87 3.08 4.73
C LEU A 105 -2.40 2.65 4.70
N TYR A 106 -1.99 1.85 5.67
CA TYR A 106 -0.67 1.22 5.66
C TYR A 106 -0.78 -0.28 5.35
N VAL A 107 0.03 -0.76 4.40
CA VAL A 107 0.14 -2.16 4.00
C VAL A 107 1.57 -2.64 4.25
N GLY A 108 1.77 -3.38 5.33
CA GLY A 108 3.10 -3.79 5.75
C GLY A 108 3.17 -4.32 7.17
N ASN A 109 4.40 -4.48 7.64
CA ASN A 109 4.70 -5.13 8.92
C ASN A 109 5.65 -4.32 9.81
N ASN A 110 5.95 -3.07 9.45
CA ASN A 110 6.78 -2.20 10.27
C ASN A 110 6.01 -1.73 11.51
N GLU A 111 6.39 -2.24 12.69
CA GLU A 111 5.72 -1.92 13.95
C GLU A 111 5.75 -0.42 14.28
N ASP A 112 6.84 0.28 13.95
CA ASP A 112 6.94 1.73 14.21
C ASP A 112 5.83 2.48 13.46
N VAL A 113 5.63 2.13 12.18
CA VAL A 113 4.61 2.75 11.32
C VAL A 113 3.21 2.37 11.79
N ILE A 114 2.97 1.09 12.06
CA ILE A 114 1.68 0.59 12.53
C ILE A 114 1.23 1.36 13.79
N ASN A 115 2.16 1.63 14.70
CA ASN A 115 1.85 2.27 15.98
C ASN A 115 1.60 3.78 15.91
N MET A 116 1.84 4.46 14.78
CA MET A 116 1.60 5.90 14.68
C MET A 116 0.09 6.19 14.67
N ASP A 117 -0.30 7.28 15.33
CA ASP A 117 -1.72 7.63 15.54
C ASP A 117 -2.48 7.82 14.22
N ARG A 118 -1.83 8.32 13.16
CA ARG A 118 -2.43 8.46 11.83
C ARG A 118 -2.92 7.11 11.27
N PHE A 119 -2.14 6.04 11.43
CA PHE A 119 -2.50 4.71 10.93
C PHE A 119 -3.43 3.95 11.89
N GLN A 120 -3.38 4.26 13.18
CA GLN A 120 -4.33 3.74 14.16
C GLN A 120 -5.73 4.35 13.96
N ASN A 121 -5.81 5.63 13.61
CA ASN A 121 -7.05 6.30 13.23
C ASN A 121 -7.53 5.89 11.82
N GLY A 122 -6.60 5.69 10.88
CA GLY A 122 -6.86 5.18 9.53
C GLY A 122 -6.93 3.65 9.45
N TYR A 123 -6.14 3.00 8.60
CA TYR A 123 -6.20 1.55 8.39
C TYR A 123 -4.82 0.93 8.30
N THR A 124 -4.71 -0.32 8.77
CA THR A 124 -3.49 -1.11 8.71
C THR A 124 -3.83 -2.52 8.21
N ILE A 125 -3.13 -2.95 7.17
CA ILE A 125 -3.21 -4.29 6.59
C ILE A 125 -1.85 -4.96 6.78
N SER A 126 -1.83 -6.08 7.50
CA SER A 126 -0.67 -6.96 7.56
C SER A 126 -0.86 -8.12 6.59
N LEU A 127 0.19 -8.43 5.82
CA LEU A 127 0.20 -9.57 4.89
C LEU A 127 0.92 -10.81 5.43
N SER A 128 1.22 -10.84 6.74
CA SER A 128 1.97 -11.93 7.35
C SER A 128 1.24 -12.52 8.54
N TYR A 129 0.51 -13.62 8.29
CA TYR A 129 -0.19 -14.39 9.33
C TYR A 129 0.73 -14.94 10.44
N SER A 130 2.05 -15.01 10.18
CA SER A 130 3.04 -15.65 11.06
C SER A 130 3.77 -14.69 12.00
N LEU A 131 3.64 -13.38 11.84
CA LEU A 131 4.30 -12.41 12.73
C LEU A 131 3.45 -12.19 13.98
N LYS A 132 3.92 -12.71 15.13
CA LYS A 132 3.43 -12.28 16.44
C LYS A 132 3.80 -10.82 16.62
N GLN A 133 2.85 -9.93 16.35
CA GLN A 133 3.02 -8.51 16.55
C GLN A 133 2.82 -8.16 18.03
N THR A 134 3.74 -7.35 18.56
CA THR A 134 3.69 -6.85 19.96
C THR A 134 2.96 -5.52 20.09
N CYS A 135 2.49 -4.95 18.97
CA CYS A 135 2.01 -3.58 18.82
C CYS A 135 0.48 -3.40 18.96
N LYS A 136 0.02 -2.13 18.89
CA LYS A 136 -1.41 -1.77 18.80
C LYS A 136 -2.08 -2.46 17.59
N THR A 137 -3.41 -2.49 17.62
CA THR A 137 -4.30 -3.22 16.72
C THR A 137 -3.92 -3.11 15.23
N VAL A 138 -3.67 -4.26 14.58
CA VAL A 138 -3.76 -4.40 13.13
C VAL A 138 -5.23 -4.55 12.76
N HIS A 139 -5.71 -3.74 11.82
CA HIS A 139 -7.12 -3.74 11.46
C HIS A 139 -7.51 -4.95 10.62
N PHE A 140 -6.65 -5.32 9.65
CA PHE A 140 -6.90 -6.44 8.76
C PHE A 140 -5.64 -7.29 8.57
N GLN A 141 -5.83 -8.60 8.55
CA GLN A 141 -4.81 -9.55 8.13
C GLN A 141 -5.31 -10.22 6.86
N LEU A 142 -4.59 -10.01 5.76
CA LEU A 142 -4.98 -10.50 4.45
C LEU A 142 -3.85 -11.35 3.86
N SER A 143 -4.22 -12.37 3.12
CA SER A 143 -3.37 -12.98 2.11
C SER A 143 -3.13 -12.01 0.95
N ILE A 144 -2.17 -12.37 0.11
CA ILE A 144 -1.81 -11.57 -1.07
C ILE A 144 -2.94 -11.62 -2.09
N GLU A 145 -3.59 -12.78 -2.19
CA GLU A 145 -4.76 -13.03 -3.01
C GLU A 145 -5.93 -12.15 -2.58
N GLU A 146 -6.23 -12.08 -1.28
CA GLU A 146 -7.30 -11.21 -0.74
C GLU A 146 -6.98 -9.72 -0.94
N LEU A 147 -5.72 -9.30 -0.80
CA LEU A 147 -5.34 -7.92 -1.12
C LEU A 147 -5.49 -7.62 -2.62
N ALA A 148 -5.11 -8.56 -3.49
CA ALA A 148 -5.28 -8.41 -4.92
C ALA A 148 -6.77 -8.33 -5.28
N GLU A 149 -7.63 -9.17 -4.70
CA GLU A 149 -9.08 -9.11 -4.87
C GLU A 149 -9.65 -7.77 -4.40
N LEU A 150 -9.23 -7.27 -3.24
CA LEU A 150 -9.60 -5.94 -2.77
C LEU A 150 -9.26 -4.86 -3.81
N LEU A 151 -8.04 -4.87 -4.34
CA LEU A 151 -7.61 -3.93 -5.37
C LEU A 151 -8.35 -4.12 -6.70
N LEU A 152 -8.65 -5.36 -7.09
CA LEU A 152 -9.43 -5.69 -8.29
C LEU A 152 -10.86 -5.16 -8.21
N GLU A 153 -11.53 -5.43 -7.09
CA GLU A 153 -12.88 -4.94 -6.81
C GLU A 153 -12.92 -3.42 -6.79
N THR A 154 -11.93 -2.82 -6.12
CA THR A 154 -11.80 -1.36 -6.06
C THR A 154 -11.53 -0.75 -7.44
N ASN A 155 -10.69 -1.38 -8.27
CA ASN A 155 -10.43 -0.89 -9.61
C ASN A 155 -11.67 -0.98 -10.53
N ASN A 156 -12.53 -1.99 -10.36
CA ASN A 156 -13.81 -2.02 -11.08
C ASN A 156 -14.75 -0.87 -10.67
N ILE A 157 -14.48 -0.23 -9.53
CA ILE A 157 -15.22 0.91 -9.04
C ILE A 157 -14.62 2.23 -9.54
N CYS A 158 -13.32 2.29 -9.77
CA CYS A 158 -12.62 3.48 -10.30
C CYS A 158 -12.71 3.65 -11.84
N LEU A 159 -13.20 2.64 -12.57
CA LEU A 159 -13.40 2.64 -14.03
C LEU A 159 -14.87 2.90 -14.38
#